data_AF-A0A1F5TQ91-F1
#
_entry.id   AF-A0A1F5TQ91-F1
#
_cell.length_a   1.000
_cell.length_b   1.000
_cell.length_c   1.000
_cell.angle_alpha   90.00
_cell.angle_beta   90.00
_cell.angle_gamma   90.00
#
_symmetry.space_group_name_H-M   'P 1'
#
loop_
_entity.id
_entity.type
_entity.pdbx_description
1 polymer ?
#
loop_
_entity_poly.entity_id
_entity_poly.type
_entity_poly.pdbx_seq_one_letter_code
_entity_poly.pdbx_strand_id
1 'polypeptide(L)'
;MHKFIYIFICLFFCFVVFFTFQQNVEADEFVPVEVEVIYSCGDGFVQLTETCDKGFPPIIPENVGTSTCQNFNDIFGNFFVSGVLHCSNDCSSFATSSCYTCGNGYKEEVEECDGGSLGGLSCTSMGYIGGVLSCSSDCRLNVSNCESMAAAPGDTGGGGSKGGSSGIAAGYNPGSVDELKTQVIVNGKSYPHADVHILVDGVVVGIVSADAKANFYFETNEISPGVASFGFWSEDADGLKSTLLTLTFRVISGAVTNISGVYISPTIDIVNKSVKQGENVVIYGQTVPQTEVQVHIHSDEQFVEEIKSNEESGKWELVFNTEPLEEDFHTAKALFQVEINGNIIKSGFSKAISFYVGKIGGEAPCPEADLNHDGRVNLTDFSILLYYWGTDNTCADQNQNGVVDLVDFSIMMYYWTG
;
A
#
# COMPACT_ATOMS: atom_id res chain seq x y z
N MET A 1 -73.59 44.35 -14.87
CA MET A 1 -73.50 42.87 -14.93
C MET A 1 -73.29 42.47 -16.39
N HIS A 2 -72.05 42.21 -16.78
CA HIS A 2 -71.60 41.53 -18.02
C HIS A 2 -70.15 41.94 -18.26
N LYS A 3 -69.21 41.34 -17.50
CA LYS A 3 -67.76 41.33 -17.79
C LYS A 3 -67.00 40.39 -16.85
N PHE A 4 -67.58 39.23 -16.53
CA PHE A 4 -66.96 38.24 -15.63
C PHE A 4 -67.12 36.78 -16.10
N ILE A 5 -67.34 36.54 -17.40
CA ILE A 5 -67.62 35.19 -17.94
C ILE A 5 -66.65 34.77 -19.08
N TYR A 6 -65.56 35.50 -19.34
CA TYR A 6 -64.61 35.15 -20.42
C TYR A 6 -63.17 34.84 -19.97
N ILE A 7 -62.91 34.76 -18.66
CA ILE A 7 -61.57 34.44 -18.12
C ILE A 7 -61.54 33.07 -17.42
N PHE A 8 -62.63 32.30 -17.45
CA PHE A 8 -62.70 30.97 -16.84
C PHE A 8 -62.66 29.79 -17.83
N ILE A 9 -62.56 30.06 -19.14
CA ILE A 9 -62.56 29.02 -20.20
C ILE A 9 -61.16 28.78 -20.81
N CYS A 10 -60.14 29.58 -20.46
CA CYS A 10 -58.74 29.34 -20.90
C CYS A 10 -57.87 28.61 -19.88
N LEU A 11 -58.33 28.36 -18.65
CA LEU A 11 -57.54 27.71 -17.60
C LEU A 11 -57.95 26.26 -17.30
N PHE A 12 -58.85 25.68 -18.10
CA PHE A 12 -59.32 24.30 -17.95
C PHE A 12 -58.98 23.38 -19.14
N PHE A 13 -58.26 23.90 -20.14
CA PHE A 13 -57.82 23.14 -21.33
C PHE A 13 -56.29 22.95 -21.39
N CYS A 14 -55.63 22.96 -20.23
CA CYS A 14 -54.21 22.60 -20.10
C CYS A 14 -54.01 21.39 -19.16
N PHE A 15 -55.08 20.60 -18.94
CA PHE A 15 -55.07 19.50 -17.96
C PHE A 15 -55.29 18.09 -18.56
N VAL A 16 -55.38 17.91 -19.88
CA VAL A 16 -55.63 16.57 -20.45
C VAL A 16 -54.90 16.35 -21.77
N VAL A 17 -53.56 16.44 -21.79
CA VAL A 17 -52.72 15.67 -22.74
C VAL A 17 -51.32 15.49 -22.12
N PHE A 18 -51.20 14.63 -21.12
CA PHE A 18 -49.96 13.89 -20.90
C PHE A 18 -50.32 12.42 -21.01
N PHE A 19 -50.40 11.97 -22.26
CA PHE A 19 -50.46 10.56 -22.58
C PHE A 19 -49.20 9.91 -22.00
N THR A 20 -49.44 8.96 -21.12
CA THR A 20 -48.46 7.99 -20.63
C THR A 20 -47.81 7.29 -21.81
N PHE A 21 -46.57 7.67 -22.12
CA PHE A 21 -45.62 6.77 -22.76
C PHE A 21 -44.86 6.08 -21.62
N GLN A 22 -45.37 4.94 -21.16
CA GLN A 22 -44.50 3.99 -20.48
C GLN A 22 -43.60 3.39 -21.55
N GLN A 23 -42.37 3.90 -21.65
CA GLN A 23 -41.29 3.08 -22.17
C GLN A 23 -40.91 2.13 -21.05
N ASN A 24 -41.29 0.87 -21.20
CA ASN A 24 -40.64 -0.22 -20.49
C ASN A 24 -39.18 -0.23 -20.97
N VAL A 25 -38.28 0.32 -20.16
CA VAL A 25 -36.86 0.06 -20.32
C VAL A 25 -36.63 -1.29 -19.65
N GLU A 26 -36.82 -2.36 -20.40
CA GLU A 26 -36.18 -3.63 -20.06
C GLU A 26 -34.68 -3.39 -20.23
N ALA A 27 -33.95 -3.42 -19.13
CA ALA A 27 -32.50 -3.51 -19.16
C ALA A 27 -32.18 -4.89 -19.76
N ASP A 28 -31.85 -4.91 -21.05
CA ASP A 28 -31.32 -6.10 -21.70
C ASP A 28 -29.93 -6.35 -21.09
N GLU A 29 -29.87 -7.33 -20.19
CA GLU A 29 -28.65 -7.79 -19.53
C GLU A 29 -27.79 -8.53 -20.56
N PHE A 30 -27.13 -7.76 -21.43
CA PHE A 30 -26.13 -8.31 -22.33
C PHE A 30 -24.80 -8.41 -21.58
N VAL A 31 -24.62 -9.52 -20.85
CA VAL A 31 -23.31 -9.88 -20.30
C VAL A 31 -22.42 -10.32 -21.48
N PRO A 32 -21.31 -9.64 -21.79
CA PRO A 32 -20.40 -10.11 -22.82
C PRO A 32 -19.79 -11.45 -22.38
N VAL A 33 -20.08 -12.53 -23.11
CA VAL A 33 -19.62 -13.91 -22.80
C VAL A 33 -18.26 -14.22 -23.43
N GLU A 34 -17.65 -13.28 -24.17
CA GLU A 34 -16.31 -13.48 -24.72
C GLU A 34 -15.45 -12.24 -24.47
N VAL A 35 -14.37 -12.43 -23.72
CA VAL A 35 -13.27 -11.47 -23.57
C VAL A 35 -12.31 -11.76 -24.71
N GLU A 36 -12.34 -10.93 -25.76
CA GLU A 36 -11.29 -10.96 -26.78
C GLU A 36 -10.02 -10.36 -26.15
N VAL A 37 -9.06 -11.23 -25.81
CA VAL A 37 -7.73 -10.79 -25.34
C VAL A 37 -7.01 -10.23 -26.54
N ILE A 38 -7.01 -8.90 -26.68
CA ILE A 38 -6.22 -8.22 -27.69
C ILE A 38 -4.77 -8.28 -27.21
N TYR A 39 -3.96 -9.14 -27.84
CA TYR A 39 -2.52 -9.18 -27.62
C TYR A 39 -1.92 -7.86 -28.11
N SER A 40 -1.48 -7.00 -27.19
CA SER A 40 -1.02 -5.66 -27.50
C SER A 40 0.35 -5.38 -26.91
N CYS A 41 1.34 -5.28 -27.79
CA CYS A 41 2.67 -4.81 -27.47
C CYS A 41 2.62 -3.39 -26.87
N GLY A 42 3.13 -3.24 -25.66
CA GLY A 42 3.21 -1.98 -24.92
C GLY A 42 2.27 -1.87 -23.72
N ASP A 43 1.60 -2.96 -23.33
CA ASP A 43 0.70 -2.98 -22.16
C ASP A 43 1.41 -3.30 -20.84
N GLY A 44 2.72 -3.57 -20.90
CA GLY A 44 3.59 -3.83 -19.76
C GLY A 44 3.68 -5.30 -19.36
N PHE A 45 2.95 -6.20 -20.02
CA PHE A 45 2.93 -7.62 -19.72
C PHE A 45 3.42 -8.44 -20.92
N VAL A 46 4.35 -9.36 -20.69
CA VAL A 46 4.78 -10.30 -21.74
C VAL A 46 3.74 -11.41 -21.86
N GLN A 47 3.05 -11.47 -22.99
CA GLN A 47 1.99 -12.46 -23.26
C GLN A 47 2.48 -13.60 -24.17
N LEU A 48 1.63 -14.62 -24.41
CA LEU A 48 2.01 -15.89 -25.07
C LEU A 48 2.67 -15.74 -26.46
N THR A 49 2.43 -14.65 -27.19
CA THR A 49 3.02 -14.38 -28.51
C THR A 49 4.14 -13.33 -28.50
N GLU A 50 4.44 -12.74 -27.35
CA GLU A 50 5.45 -11.70 -27.19
C GLU A 50 6.72 -12.27 -26.57
N THR A 51 7.86 -11.80 -27.05
CA THR A 51 9.17 -12.16 -26.47
C THR A 51 9.54 -11.24 -25.31
N CYS A 52 9.06 -10.00 -25.38
CA CYS A 52 9.20 -8.93 -24.41
C CYS A 52 8.06 -7.93 -24.64
N ASP A 53 7.86 -6.99 -23.73
CA ASP A 53 6.90 -5.90 -23.89
C ASP A 53 7.63 -4.55 -23.79
N LYS A 54 7.36 -3.63 -24.72
CA LYS A 54 8.04 -2.33 -24.77
C LYS A 54 7.54 -1.33 -23.71
N GLY A 55 6.36 -1.57 -23.15
CA GLY A 55 5.61 -0.63 -22.35
C GLY A 55 5.15 0.60 -23.14
N PHE A 56 4.61 1.57 -22.41
CA PHE A 56 4.19 2.88 -22.89
C PHE A 56 4.78 3.97 -21.97
N PRO A 57 6.08 4.28 -22.13
CA PRO A 57 6.76 5.25 -21.27
C PRO A 57 6.17 6.67 -21.47
N PRO A 58 6.01 7.44 -20.39
CA PRO A 58 6.52 7.20 -19.03
C PRO A 58 5.58 6.40 -18.12
N ILE A 59 4.41 5.97 -18.62
CA ILE A 59 3.31 5.45 -17.80
C ILE A 59 3.49 3.96 -17.49
N ILE A 60 3.91 3.19 -18.49
CA ILE A 60 4.12 1.74 -18.40
C ILE A 60 5.58 1.47 -18.79
N PRO A 61 6.41 0.94 -17.88
CA PRO A 61 7.81 0.65 -18.18
C PRO A 61 7.95 -0.56 -19.10
N GLU A 62 9.07 -0.61 -19.80
CA GLU A 62 9.47 -1.74 -20.64
C GLU A 62 9.70 -3.02 -19.80
N ASN A 63 9.26 -4.16 -20.31
CA ASN A 63 9.34 -5.48 -19.69
C ASN A 63 10.08 -6.47 -20.61
N VAL A 64 11.40 -6.58 -20.41
CA VAL A 64 12.28 -7.55 -21.09
C VAL A 64 12.41 -8.90 -20.35
N GLY A 65 11.56 -9.13 -19.34
CA GLY A 65 11.58 -10.35 -18.53
C GLY A 65 12.87 -10.51 -17.70
N THR A 66 13.51 -11.67 -17.82
CA THR A 66 14.82 -11.97 -17.17
C THR A 66 16.00 -11.86 -18.13
N SER A 67 15.74 -11.52 -19.39
CA SER A 67 16.77 -11.38 -20.40
C SER A 67 17.62 -10.14 -20.13
N THR A 68 18.91 -10.30 -20.29
CA THR A 68 19.93 -9.27 -20.14
C THR A 68 20.80 -9.25 -21.39
N CYS A 69 21.61 -8.22 -21.58
CA CYS A 69 22.56 -8.16 -22.70
C CYS A 69 23.46 -9.40 -22.75
N GLN A 70 23.82 -9.97 -21.59
CA GLN A 70 24.66 -11.17 -21.46
C GLN A 70 24.05 -12.44 -22.06
N ASN A 71 22.75 -12.43 -22.38
CA ASN A 71 22.10 -13.55 -23.08
C ASN A 71 22.29 -13.50 -24.60
N PHE A 72 22.89 -12.44 -25.14
CA PHE A 72 23.06 -12.22 -26.57
C PHE A 72 24.52 -11.99 -26.95
N ASN A 73 24.79 -12.16 -28.24
CA ASN A 73 26.11 -11.96 -28.83
C ASN A 73 26.05 -10.87 -29.90
N ASP A 74 27.18 -10.22 -30.14
CA ASP A 74 27.35 -9.29 -31.27
C ASP A 74 27.34 -10.02 -32.62
N ILE A 75 27.43 -9.25 -33.71
CA ILE A 75 27.42 -9.80 -35.09
C ILE A 75 28.64 -10.68 -35.41
N PHE A 76 29.67 -10.65 -34.56
CA PHE A 76 30.89 -11.43 -34.68
C PHE A 76 30.92 -12.64 -33.73
N GLY A 77 29.85 -12.84 -32.94
CA GLY A 77 29.69 -13.94 -32.02
C GLY A 77 30.35 -13.74 -30.66
N ASN A 78 30.77 -12.53 -30.31
CA ASN A 78 31.29 -12.21 -28.98
C ASN A 78 30.13 -11.95 -28.00
N PHE A 79 30.29 -12.41 -26.76
CA PHE A 79 29.29 -12.19 -25.71
C PHE A 79 29.28 -10.71 -25.26
N PHE A 80 28.09 -10.13 -25.10
CA PHE A 80 27.99 -8.82 -24.46
C PHE A 80 28.33 -8.94 -22.97
N VAL A 81 29.12 -8.00 -22.46
CA VAL A 81 29.54 -7.99 -21.05
C VAL A 81 28.50 -7.25 -20.20
N SER A 82 27.89 -6.21 -20.76
CA SER A 82 26.92 -5.36 -20.07
C SER A 82 26.14 -4.47 -21.06
N GLY A 83 25.28 -3.59 -20.55
CA GLY A 83 24.43 -2.69 -21.31
C GLY A 83 22.96 -2.73 -20.90
N VAL A 84 22.13 -2.01 -21.63
CA VAL A 84 20.68 -2.00 -21.43
C VAL A 84 20.03 -2.76 -22.57
N LEU A 85 19.28 -3.80 -22.25
CA LEU A 85 18.52 -4.57 -23.22
C LEU A 85 17.15 -3.91 -23.40
N HIS A 86 16.80 -3.59 -24.63
CA HIS A 86 15.48 -3.06 -24.98
C HIS A 86 14.65 -4.11 -25.70
N CYS A 87 13.34 -3.93 -25.68
CA CYS A 87 12.37 -4.68 -26.47
C CYS A 87 12.18 -4.01 -27.84
N SER A 88 12.04 -4.81 -28.89
CA SER A 88 11.73 -4.28 -30.22
C SER A 88 10.34 -3.62 -30.24
N ASN A 89 10.13 -2.70 -31.18
CA ASN A 89 8.86 -1.96 -31.31
C ASN A 89 7.64 -2.85 -31.58
N ASP A 90 7.88 -4.06 -32.07
CA ASP A 90 6.88 -5.08 -32.40
C ASP A 90 6.87 -6.24 -31.40
N CYS A 91 7.59 -6.13 -30.27
CA CYS A 91 7.64 -7.12 -29.18
C CYS A 91 8.08 -8.54 -29.60
N SER A 92 8.62 -8.69 -30.81
CA SER A 92 9.00 -9.97 -31.42
C SER A 92 10.46 -10.36 -31.13
N SER A 93 11.28 -9.42 -30.66
CA SER A 93 12.70 -9.60 -30.45
C SER A 93 13.29 -8.60 -29.46
N PHE A 94 14.53 -8.83 -29.04
CA PHE A 94 15.27 -7.88 -28.21
C PHE A 94 16.17 -6.99 -29.06
N ALA A 95 16.21 -5.70 -28.74
CA ALA A 95 17.13 -4.73 -29.30
C ALA A 95 18.41 -4.67 -28.45
N THR A 96 19.52 -5.15 -29.03
CA THR A 96 20.84 -5.22 -28.38
C THR A 96 21.75 -4.03 -28.73
N SER A 97 21.22 -2.99 -29.36
CA SER A 97 22.01 -1.81 -29.78
C SER A 97 22.64 -1.03 -28.63
N SER A 98 22.10 -1.20 -27.42
CA SER A 98 22.61 -0.58 -26.19
C SER A 98 23.37 -1.58 -25.31
N CYS A 99 23.70 -2.75 -25.86
CA CYS A 99 24.63 -3.73 -25.29
C CYS A 99 26.04 -3.50 -25.86
N TYR A 100 27.07 -3.74 -25.05
CA TYR A 100 28.47 -3.57 -25.46
C TYR A 100 29.36 -4.73 -25.00
N THR A 101 30.48 -4.87 -25.68
CA THR A 101 31.44 -5.97 -25.49
C THR A 101 32.75 -5.38 -25.04
N CYS A 102 33.19 -5.72 -23.83
CA CYS A 102 34.44 -5.19 -23.30
C CYS A 102 35.66 -5.96 -23.81
N GLY A 103 36.70 -5.25 -24.23
CA GLY A 103 38.00 -5.81 -24.61
C GLY A 103 38.17 -6.05 -26.11
N ASN A 104 37.36 -5.39 -26.95
CA ASN A 104 37.46 -5.43 -28.41
C ASN A 104 38.44 -4.37 -28.97
N GLY A 105 38.96 -3.48 -28.11
CA GLY A 105 39.94 -2.45 -28.41
C GLY A 105 39.37 -1.13 -28.93
N TYR A 106 38.05 -0.98 -29.04
CA TYR A 106 37.38 0.20 -29.58
C TYR A 106 36.33 0.73 -28.62
N LYS A 107 36.51 1.98 -28.15
CA LYS A 107 35.53 2.64 -27.26
C LYS A 107 34.21 2.94 -27.98
N GLU A 108 33.15 2.17 -27.72
CA GLU A 108 31.79 2.51 -28.16
C GLU A 108 31.13 3.63 -27.33
N GLU A 109 30.08 4.27 -27.85
CA GLU A 109 29.40 5.40 -27.17
C GLU A 109 28.81 5.03 -25.80
N VAL A 110 28.52 3.75 -25.58
CA VAL A 110 27.83 3.23 -24.38
C VAL A 110 28.82 2.73 -23.31
N GLU A 111 30.08 2.52 -23.65
CA GLU A 111 31.13 2.11 -22.71
C GLU A 111 32.08 3.26 -22.34
N GLU A 112 32.64 3.22 -21.13
CA GLU A 112 33.46 4.34 -20.65
C GLU A 112 34.88 4.30 -21.21
N CYS A 113 35.38 3.10 -21.52
CA CYS A 113 36.69 2.81 -22.10
C CYS A 113 36.73 1.37 -22.63
N ASP A 114 37.71 1.04 -23.49
CA ASP A 114 38.04 -0.35 -23.83
C ASP A 114 39.57 -0.53 -23.83
N GLY A 115 40.08 -1.29 -22.85
CA GLY A 115 41.51 -1.55 -22.71
C GLY A 115 42.34 -0.26 -22.63
N GLY A 116 43.09 0.07 -23.69
CA GLY A 116 43.86 1.32 -23.80
C GLY A 116 43.08 2.51 -24.38
N SER A 117 41.89 2.27 -24.92
CA SER A 117 41.02 3.27 -25.55
C SER A 117 40.17 3.97 -24.47
N LEU A 118 40.76 4.95 -23.78
CA LEU A 118 40.11 5.70 -22.68
C LEU A 118 39.24 6.87 -23.15
N GLY A 119 38.99 7.00 -24.46
CA GLY A 119 38.23 8.13 -25.03
C GLY A 119 38.86 9.50 -24.82
N GLY A 120 40.20 9.57 -24.73
CA GLY A 120 40.94 10.82 -24.49
C GLY A 120 40.96 11.31 -23.04
N LEU A 121 40.41 10.53 -22.11
CA LEU A 121 40.43 10.84 -20.68
C LEU A 121 41.77 10.44 -20.04
N SER A 122 42.20 11.22 -19.05
CA SER A 122 43.35 10.97 -18.19
C SER A 122 42.98 11.25 -16.74
N CYS A 123 43.78 10.78 -15.78
CA CYS A 123 43.62 11.16 -14.38
C CYS A 123 43.57 12.69 -14.21
N THR A 124 44.42 13.42 -14.95
CA THR A 124 44.44 14.88 -14.93
C THR A 124 43.18 15.52 -15.54
N SER A 125 42.59 14.95 -16.59
CA SER A 125 41.34 15.45 -17.16
C SER A 125 40.12 15.19 -16.25
N MET A 126 40.22 14.21 -15.35
CA MET A 126 39.20 13.86 -14.36
C MET A 126 39.40 14.53 -13.00
N GLY A 127 40.36 15.45 -12.88
CA GLY A 127 40.56 16.27 -11.68
C GLY A 127 41.60 15.76 -10.68
N TYR A 128 42.36 14.71 -11.01
CA TYR A 128 43.49 14.23 -10.21
C TYR A 128 44.79 14.98 -10.55
N ILE A 129 45.77 14.98 -9.64
CA ILE A 129 47.04 15.69 -9.86
C ILE A 129 48.05 14.90 -10.72
N GLY A 130 47.83 13.59 -10.89
CA GLY A 130 48.73 12.69 -11.58
C GLY A 130 48.20 11.25 -11.63
N GLY A 131 49.07 10.31 -12.03
CA GLY A 131 48.78 8.87 -12.08
C GLY A 131 48.37 8.34 -13.45
N VAL A 132 47.99 7.05 -13.50
CA VAL A 132 47.67 6.32 -14.72
C VAL A 132 46.21 5.88 -14.71
N LEU A 133 45.41 6.39 -15.65
CA LEU A 133 44.03 5.96 -15.84
C LEU A 133 44.03 4.62 -16.57
N SER A 134 43.23 3.67 -16.10
CA SER A 134 43.15 2.33 -16.68
C SER A 134 41.69 1.95 -16.94
N CYS A 135 41.47 0.97 -17.81
CA CYS A 135 40.14 0.43 -18.06
C CYS A 135 39.97 -0.90 -17.31
N SER A 136 38.86 -1.09 -16.61
CA SER A 136 38.53 -2.37 -15.98
C SER A 136 38.16 -3.43 -17.01
N SER A 137 38.10 -4.70 -16.58
CA SER A 137 37.63 -5.84 -17.39
C SER A 137 36.16 -5.75 -17.83
N ASP A 138 35.45 -4.78 -17.27
CA ASP A 138 34.02 -4.49 -17.38
C ASP A 138 33.80 -3.12 -18.04
N CYS A 139 34.85 -2.57 -18.65
CA CYS A 139 34.84 -1.34 -19.46
C CYS A 139 34.33 -0.12 -18.71
N ARG A 140 34.77 -0.03 -17.45
CA ARG A 140 34.66 1.15 -16.58
C ARG A 140 36.01 1.79 -16.38
N LEU A 141 36.02 3.11 -16.22
CA LEU A 141 37.25 3.82 -15.90
C LEU A 141 37.71 3.46 -14.49
N ASN A 142 38.89 2.89 -14.39
CA ASN A 142 39.54 2.58 -13.13
C ASN A 142 40.53 3.70 -12.77
N VAL A 143 40.13 4.47 -11.77
CA VAL A 143 40.88 5.61 -11.21
C VAL A 143 41.75 5.24 -10.01
N SER A 144 41.84 3.96 -9.61
CA SER A 144 42.60 3.54 -8.42
C SER A 144 44.10 3.83 -8.51
N ASN A 145 44.63 3.99 -9.72
CA ASN A 145 46.02 4.36 -9.99
C ASN A 145 46.19 5.88 -10.26
N CYS A 146 45.16 6.69 -10.04
CA CYS A 146 45.25 8.15 -10.07
C CYS A 146 45.72 8.70 -8.73
N GLU A 147 46.61 9.69 -8.75
CA GLU A 147 47.18 10.29 -7.55
C GLU A 147 46.25 11.40 -7.02
N SER A 148 45.78 11.25 -5.79
CA SER A 148 45.00 12.27 -5.07
C SER A 148 45.92 13.19 -4.25
N MET A 149 45.48 14.41 -3.99
CA MET A 149 46.26 15.41 -3.27
C MET A 149 46.33 15.03 -1.78
N ALA A 150 47.47 14.49 -1.33
CA ALA A 150 47.68 14.13 0.06
C ALA A 150 47.52 15.36 0.97
N ALA A 151 46.63 15.26 1.97
CA ALA A 151 46.51 16.24 3.05
C ALA A 151 47.85 16.36 3.79
N ALA A 152 48.44 17.55 3.80
CA ALA A 152 49.66 17.85 4.54
C ALA A 152 49.42 17.77 6.06
N PRO A 153 50.39 17.29 6.87
CA PRO A 153 50.22 17.19 8.31
C PRO A 153 50.58 18.51 9.02
N GLY A 154 49.70 18.92 9.95
CA GLY A 154 50.02 19.66 11.16
C GLY A 154 50.48 21.13 11.03
N ASP A 155 49.63 22.05 11.49
CA ASP A 155 50.13 23.20 12.24
C ASP A 155 49.15 23.59 13.37
N THR A 156 49.78 23.92 14.49
CA THR A 156 49.27 24.30 15.81
C THR A 156 48.80 25.76 15.86
N GLY A 157 47.81 26.08 16.70
CA GLY A 157 47.57 27.46 17.13
C GLY A 157 46.11 27.79 17.47
N GLY A 158 45.85 28.20 18.71
CA GLY A 158 44.50 28.37 19.25
C GLY A 158 43.95 29.81 19.31
N GLY A 159 42.65 29.89 19.65
CA GLY A 159 42.03 30.96 20.45
C GLY A 159 41.23 32.06 19.73
N GLY A 160 39.93 32.18 20.04
CA GLY A 160 39.25 33.48 20.21
C GLY A 160 38.00 33.83 19.36
N SER A 161 36.82 33.50 19.89
CA SER A 161 35.52 34.23 19.91
C SER A 161 35.01 35.17 18.77
N LYS A 162 33.78 34.81 18.34
CA LYS A 162 32.56 35.61 18.00
C LYS A 162 32.46 36.45 16.71
N GLY A 163 31.56 36.00 15.82
CA GLY A 163 30.45 36.81 15.28
C GLY A 163 30.38 37.03 13.75
N GLY A 164 29.30 36.54 13.12
CA GLY A 164 28.60 37.23 12.02
C GLY A 164 28.80 36.74 10.57
N SER A 165 27.69 36.27 9.97
CA SER A 165 27.39 36.00 8.56
C SER A 165 28.36 36.41 7.45
N SER A 166 28.73 35.46 6.59
CA SER A 166 28.42 35.46 5.14
C SER A 166 28.91 34.15 4.51
N GLY A 167 28.11 33.55 3.63
CA GLY A 167 28.39 32.24 3.05
C GLY A 167 29.66 32.19 2.20
N ILE A 168 30.26 31.00 2.13
CA ILE A 168 31.04 30.45 1.00
C ILE A 168 31.14 28.93 1.21
N ALA A 169 30.74 28.22 0.15
CA ALA A 169 31.13 26.89 -0.31
C ALA A 169 31.54 25.84 0.73
N ALA A 170 30.68 24.82 0.90
CA ALA A 170 31.10 23.49 1.30
C ALA A 170 32.24 23.03 0.38
N GLY A 171 33.40 22.74 0.99
CA GLY A 171 34.53 22.13 0.32
C GLY A 171 34.13 20.77 -0.25
N TYR A 172 34.00 20.70 -1.57
CA TYR A 172 33.90 19.46 -2.32
C TYR A 172 35.27 18.78 -2.27
N ASN A 173 35.34 17.62 -1.65
CA ASN A 173 36.51 16.76 -1.63
C ASN A 173 36.31 15.69 -2.72
N PRO A 174 37.01 15.76 -3.87
CA PRO A 174 36.84 14.78 -4.94
C PRO A 174 37.62 13.51 -4.55
N GLY A 175 36.90 12.45 -4.17
CA GLY A 175 37.55 11.18 -3.79
C GLY A 175 36.79 10.25 -2.85
N SER A 176 35.57 10.58 -2.38
CA SER A 176 34.69 9.53 -1.87
C SER A 176 34.01 8.89 -3.06
N VAL A 177 34.47 7.71 -3.45
CA VAL A 177 33.55 6.74 -4.07
C VAL A 177 32.50 6.51 -3.00
N ASP A 178 31.39 7.25 -3.06
CA ASP A 178 30.18 6.77 -2.38
C ASP A 178 29.91 5.44 -3.08
N GLU A 179 30.30 4.35 -2.43
CA GLU A 179 29.82 3.03 -2.80
C GLU A 179 28.34 3.20 -3.07
N LEU A 180 27.91 2.85 -4.28
CA LEU A 180 26.50 2.84 -4.62
C LEU A 180 25.87 1.81 -3.68
N LYS A 181 25.29 2.30 -2.58
CA LYS A 181 24.67 1.48 -1.55
C LYS A 181 23.28 1.12 -2.04
N THR A 182 22.98 -0.18 -2.06
CA THR A 182 21.60 -0.64 -2.13
C THR A 182 20.92 -0.20 -0.84
N GLN A 183 20.04 0.78 -0.94
CA GLN A 183 19.34 1.34 0.21
C GLN A 183 17.84 1.27 -0.03
N VAL A 184 17.10 0.89 0.99
CA VAL A 184 15.64 1.00 1.00
C VAL A 184 15.26 2.06 2.02
N ILE A 185 14.45 3.02 1.61
CA ILE A 185 13.87 4.05 2.46
C ILE A 185 12.36 3.89 2.41
N VAL A 186 11.71 3.86 3.57
CA VAL A 186 10.26 3.72 3.71
C VAL A 186 9.71 4.90 4.48
N ASN A 187 8.70 5.54 3.91
CA ASN A 187 7.95 6.63 4.49
C ASN A 187 6.46 6.29 4.48
N GLY A 188 5.82 6.43 5.64
CA GLY A 188 4.41 6.08 5.77
C GLY A 188 3.73 6.73 6.95
N LYS A 189 2.46 6.34 7.13
CA LYS A 189 1.63 6.74 8.27
C LYS A 189 1.05 5.52 8.97
N SER A 190 1.01 5.57 10.30
CA SER A 190 0.46 4.53 11.17
C SER A 190 -0.41 5.17 12.27
N TYR A 191 -0.21 4.80 13.53
CA TYR A 191 -0.88 5.37 14.70
C TYR A 191 0.14 6.21 15.49
N PRO A 192 -0.27 7.31 16.14
CA PRO A 192 0.65 8.12 16.93
C PRO A 192 1.40 7.29 17.97
N HIS A 193 2.73 7.39 17.96
CA HIS A 193 3.62 6.68 18.89
C HIS A 193 3.61 5.15 18.83
N ALA A 194 2.92 4.54 17.87
CA ALA A 194 2.88 3.09 17.72
C ALA A 194 4.13 2.54 17.03
N ASP A 195 4.46 1.29 17.37
CA ASP A 195 5.55 0.54 16.74
C ASP A 195 5.07 -0.06 15.40
N VAL A 196 5.79 0.25 14.33
CA VAL A 196 5.54 -0.26 12.98
C VAL A 196 6.50 -1.40 12.71
N HIS A 197 5.94 -2.59 12.54
CA HIS A 197 6.68 -3.80 12.21
C HIS A 197 6.85 -3.89 10.69
N ILE A 198 8.10 -4.03 10.25
CA ILE A 198 8.47 -4.07 8.84
C ILE A 198 9.04 -5.46 8.55
N LEU A 199 8.44 -6.12 7.56
CA LEU A 199 8.79 -7.46 7.13
C LEU A 199 9.29 -7.43 5.70
N VAL A 200 10.24 -8.29 5.39
CA VAL A 200 10.64 -8.62 4.02
C VAL A 200 10.54 -10.12 3.85
N ASP A 201 9.77 -10.54 2.84
CA ASP A 201 9.48 -11.95 2.54
C ASP A 201 8.99 -12.74 3.76
N GLY A 202 8.18 -12.08 4.60
CA GLY A 202 7.59 -12.66 5.81
C GLY A 202 8.49 -12.65 7.06
N VAL A 203 9.72 -12.13 6.96
CA VAL A 203 10.66 -12.02 8.10
C VAL A 203 10.74 -10.59 8.59
N VAL A 204 10.66 -10.37 9.91
CA VAL A 204 10.82 -9.03 10.51
C VAL A 204 12.24 -8.53 10.32
N VAL A 205 12.41 -7.42 9.60
CA VAL A 205 13.70 -6.77 9.34
C VAL A 205 13.91 -5.51 10.16
N GLY A 206 12.83 -4.95 10.72
CA GLY A 206 12.90 -3.73 11.50
C GLY A 206 11.60 -3.43 12.24
N ILE A 207 11.73 -2.66 13.32
CA ILE A 207 10.63 -2.07 14.06
C ILE A 207 10.99 -0.61 14.28
N VAL A 208 10.09 0.30 13.89
CA VAL A 208 10.28 1.74 14.05
C VAL A 208 9.06 2.35 14.71
N SER A 209 9.24 3.31 15.61
CA SER A 209 8.11 4.00 16.24
C SER A 209 7.68 5.20 15.41
N ALA A 210 6.36 5.36 15.23
CA ALA A 210 5.79 6.53 14.59
C ALA A 210 5.85 7.78 15.49
N ASP A 211 5.88 8.97 14.89
CA ASP A 211 5.85 10.25 15.60
C ASP A 211 4.43 10.62 16.08
N ALA A 212 4.28 11.77 16.75
CA ALA A 212 3.00 12.26 17.25
C ALA A 212 1.98 12.59 16.13
N LYS A 213 2.44 12.78 14.89
CA LYS A 213 1.62 12.98 13.69
C LYS A 213 1.42 11.67 12.91
N ALA A 214 1.73 10.55 13.56
CA ALA A 214 1.70 9.20 13.04
C ALA A 214 2.61 8.93 11.82
N ASN A 215 3.61 9.77 11.54
CA ASN A 215 4.58 9.49 10.47
C ASN A 215 5.65 8.53 10.98
N PHE A 216 6.08 7.59 10.15
CA PHE A 216 7.24 6.76 10.42
C PHE A 216 8.25 6.81 9.27
N TYR A 217 9.51 6.61 9.62
CA TYR A 217 10.64 6.55 8.72
C TYR A 217 11.46 5.30 9.03
N PHE A 218 11.80 4.54 8.00
CA PHE A 218 12.70 3.41 8.11
C PHE A 218 13.70 3.43 6.97
N GLU A 219 14.96 3.15 7.28
CA GLU A 219 16.02 3.00 6.29
C GLU A 219 16.86 1.76 6.58
N THR A 220 17.28 1.07 5.53
CA THR A 220 18.17 -0.08 5.67
C THR A 220 19.00 -0.29 4.40
N ASN A 221 20.20 -0.82 4.58
CA ASN A 221 21.09 -1.27 3.50
C ASN A 221 21.23 -2.81 3.48
N GLU A 222 20.46 -3.51 4.32
CA GLU A 222 20.59 -4.96 4.52
C GLU A 222 19.65 -5.78 3.63
N ILE A 223 18.90 -5.11 2.74
CA ILE A 223 17.97 -5.78 1.83
C ILE A 223 18.71 -6.22 0.58
N SER A 224 18.58 -7.51 0.26
CA SER A 224 19.15 -8.08 -0.95
C SER A 224 18.49 -7.50 -2.20
N PRO A 225 19.25 -7.10 -3.23
CA PRO A 225 18.69 -6.70 -4.52
C PRO A 225 17.85 -7.83 -5.13
N GLY A 226 16.72 -7.48 -5.75
CA GLY A 226 15.79 -8.47 -6.29
C GLY A 226 14.33 -8.06 -6.09
N VAL A 227 13.40 -8.94 -6.49
CA VAL A 227 11.98 -8.77 -6.13
C VAL A 227 11.85 -9.12 -4.66
N ALA A 228 11.30 -8.20 -3.88
CA ALA A 228 11.10 -8.36 -2.44
C ALA A 228 9.66 -7.98 -2.09
N SER A 229 9.05 -8.74 -1.18
CA SER A 229 7.72 -8.48 -0.66
C SER A 229 7.80 -7.84 0.71
N PHE A 230 7.43 -6.57 0.80
CA PHE A 230 7.44 -5.80 2.05
C PHE A 230 6.09 -5.91 2.74
N GLY A 231 6.10 -6.33 4.00
CA GLY A 231 4.92 -6.37 4.87
C GLY A 231 4.99 -5.29 5.94
N PHE A 232 3.87 -4.64 6.23
CA PHE A 232 3.77 -3.61 7.25
C PHE A 232 2.53 -3.84 8.11
N TRP A 233 2.70 -3.86 9.42
CA TRP A 233 1.60 -3.87 10.37
C TRP A 233 1.97 -3.12 11.64
N SER A 234 0.95 -2.73 12.40
CA SER A 234 1.12 -1.98 13.65
C SER A 234 0.04 -2.38 14.66
N GLU A 235 0.32 -2.13 15.94
CA GLU A 235 -0.60 -2.29 17.05
C GLU A 235 -0.88 -0.92 17.66
N ASP A 236 -2.14 -0.63 17.94
CA ASP A 236 -2.55 0.65 18.50
C ASP A 236 -2.41 0.70 20.03
N ALA A 237 -2.73 1.85 20.63
CA ALA A 237 -2.56 2.05 22.08
C ALA A 237 -3.50 1.18 22.94
N ASP A 238 -4.56 0.63 22.36
CA ASP A 238 -5.52 -0.25 23.02
C ASP A 238 -5.23 -1.74 22.73
N GLY A 239 -4.12 -2.06 22.03
CA GLY A 239 -3.69 -3.42 21.70
C GLY A 239 -4.34 -3.99 20.43
N LEU A 240 -5.09 -3.18 19.67
CA LEU A 240 -5.71 -3.63 18.42
C LEU A 240 -4.67 -3.64 17.30
N LYS A 241 -4.65 -4.74 16.54
CA LYS A 241 -3.71 -4.90 15.42
C LYS A 241 -4.33 -4.55 14.08
N SER A 242 -3.56 -3.85 13.24
CA SER A 242 -3.90 -3.57 11.84
C SER A 242 -4.03 -4.86 11.00
N THR A 243 -4.53 -4.71 9.77
CA THR A 243 -4.28 -5.73 8.73
C THR A 243 -2.83 -5.61 8.24
N LEU A 244 -2.30 -6.69 7.65
CA LEU A 244 -0.97 -6.68 7.06
C LEU A 244 -1.02 -6.01 5.68
N LEU A 245 -0.44 -4.84 5.55
CA LEU A 245 -0.23 -4.19 4.25
C LEU A 245 0.97 -4.83 3.56
N THR A 246 0.79 -5.37 2.36
CA THR A 246 1.87 -6.01 1.59
C THR A 246 2.11 -5.28 0.28
N LEU A 247 3.36 -4.92 0.01
CA LEU A 247 3.80 -4.25 -1.21
C LEU A 247 4.97 -5.03 -1.83
N THR A 248 4.86 -5.40 -3.10
CA THR A 248 5.92 -6.17 -3.78
C THR A 248 6.51 -5.34 -4.91
N PHE A 249 7.82 -5.12 -4.88
CA PHE A 249 8.55 -4.40 -5.92
C PHE A 249 10.01 -4.87 -5.96
N ARG A 250 10.75 -4.38 -6.96
CA ARG A 250 12.15 -4.75 -7.17
C ARG A 250 13.08 -3.74 -6.50
N VAL A 251 13.93 -4.21 -5.59
CA VAL A 251 15.07 -3.47 -5.04
C VAL A 251 16.23 -3.53 -6.03
N ILE A 252 16.70 -2.36 -6.48
CA ILE A 252 17.76 -2.24 -7.48
C ILE A 252 19.11 -2.15 -6.77
N SER A 253 20.08 -2.97 -7.21
CA SER A 253 21.44 -2.97 -6.66
C SER A 253 22.12 -1.63 -6.89
N GLY A 254 22.73 -1.08 -5.84
CA GLY A 254 23.44 0.21 -5.92
C GLY A 254 22.54 1.42 -6.13
N ALA A 255 21.25 1.30 -5.85
CA ALA A 255 20.31 2.41 -5.90
C ALA A 255 19.54 2.55 -4.58
N VAL A 256 19.02 3.76 -4.37
CA VAL A 256 18.08 4.04 -3.28
C VAL A 256 16.66 3.77 -3.79
N THR A 257 16.00 2.79 -3.20
CA THR A 257 14.57 2.49 -3.44
C THR A 257 13.74 3.21 -2.39
N ASN A 258 12.92 4.18 -2.82
CA ASN A 258 12.05 4.94 -1.93
C ASN A 258 10.61 4.42 -2.03
N ILE A 259 10.12 3.86 -0.92
CA ILE A 259 8.73 3.48 -0.74
C ILE A 259 8.04 4.60 0.00
N SER A 260 7.17 5.33 -0.68
CA SER A 260 6.32 6.36 -0.07
C SER A 260 4.86 5.95 -0.12
N GLY A 261 4.05 6.48 0.79
CA GLY A 261 2.61 6.22 0.81
C GLY A 261 2.22 4.90 1.47
N VAL A 262 3.06 4.40 2.38
CA VAL A 262 2.72 3.23 3.20
C VAL A 262 1.72 3.65 4.27
N TYR A 263 0.44 3.46 4.00
CA TYR A 263 -0.66 3.87 4.87
C TYR A 263 -1.30 2.65 5.55
N ILE A 264 -0.98 2.48 6.84
CA ILE A 264 -1.51 1.37 7.65
C ILE A 264 -2.99 1.62 7.92
N SER A 265 -3.86 0.64 7.64
CA SER A 265 -5.30 0.75 7.84
C SER A 265 -5.66 1.17 9.28
N PRO A 266 -6.82 1.82 9.51
CA PRO A 266 -7.32 2.00 10.87
C PRO A 266 -7.41 0.66 11.61
N THR A 267 -7.19 0.68 12.93
CA THR A 267 -7.72 -0.39 13.78
C THR A 267 -9.22 -0.21 13.95
N ILE A 268 -9.91 -1.29 14.29
CA ILE A 268 -11.35 -1.29 14.51
C ILE A 268 -11.69 -2.34 15.57
N ASP A 269 -12.59 -1.98 16.47
CA ASP A 269 -13.29 -2.88 17.38
C ASP A 269 -14.65 -2.28 17.74
N ILE A 270 -15.44 -3.01 18.52
CA ILE A 270 -16.80 -2.65 18.89
C ILE A 270 -17.05 -2.89 20.37
N VAL A 271 -17.71 -1.94 21.04
CA VAL A 271 -17.95 -2.02 22.48
C VAL A 271 -18.92 -3.17 22.80
N ASN A 272 -20.09 -3.17 22.14
CA ASN A 272 -21.12 -4.19 22.33
C ASN A 272 -21.29 -4.98 21.03
N LYS A 273 -21.09 -6.30 21.13
CA LYS A 273 -21.17 -7.22 19.98
C LYS A 273 -22.60 -7.71 19.72
N SER A 274 -23.51 -7.50 20.65
CA SER A 274 -24.94 -7.74 20.53
C SER A 274 -25.70 -6.53 21.07
N VAL A 275 -26.58 -5.96 20.25
CA VAL A 275 -27.41 -4.81 20.63
C VAL A 275 -28.85 -5.02 20.20
N LYS A 276 -29.77 -4.32 20.85
CA LYS A 276 -31.16 -4.35 20.44
C LYS A 276 -31.35 -3.43 19.24
N GLN A 277 -32.20 -3.83 18.29
CA GLN A 277 -32.58 -2.97 17.17
C GLN A 277 -33.13 -1.62 17.69
N GLY A 278 -32.57 -0.53 17.16
CA GLY A 278 -32.87 0.84 17.57
C GLY A 278 -32.01 1.35 18.73
N GLU A 279 -31.16 0.51 19.32
CA GLU A 279 -30.10 0.96 20.23
C GLU A 279 -28.85 1.36 19.44
N ASN A 280 -28.01 2.16 20.08
CA ASN A 280 -26.75 2.58 19.49
C ASN A 280 -25.67 1.52 19.70
N VAL A 281 -24.92 1.26 18.64
CA VAL A 281 -23.66 0.53 18.70
C VAL A 281 -22.49 1.51 18.59
N VAL A 282 -21.42 1.24 19.34
CA VAL A 282 -20.21 2.09 19.38
C VAL A 282 -19.07 1.32 18.73
N ILE A 283 -18.65 1.76 17.55
CA ILE A 283 -17.53 1.23 16.80
C ILE A 283 -16.36 2.21 16.96
N TYR A 284 -15.18 1.72 17.29
CA TYR A 284 -14.04 2.58 17.59
C TYR A 284 -12.72 1.99 17.09
N GLY A 285 -11.69 2.81 17.11
CA GLY A 285 -10.32 2.39 16.84
C GLY A 285 -9.36 3.57 16.84
N GLN A 286 -8.21 3.38 16.21
CA GLN A 286 -7.16 4.37 16.07
C GLN A 286 -6.66 4.42 14.61
N THR A 287 -6.27 5.62 14.19
CA THR A 287 -5.75 5.91 12.85
C THR A 287 -4.83 7.15 12.91
N VAL A 288 -4.50 7.74 11.77
CA VAL A 288 -3.77 9.01 11.66
C VAL A 288 -4.59 10.14 12.31
N PRO A 289 -3.97 11.09 13.04
CA PRO A 289 -4.68 12.23 13.61
C PRO A 289 -5.26 13.19 12.56
N GLN A 290 -6.39 13.83 12.88
CA GLN A 290 -7.09 14.81 12.04
C GLN A 290 -7.44 14.30 10.62
N THR A 291 -7.72 13.01 10.46
CA THR A 291 -8.13 12.41 9.18
C THR A 291 -9.58 11.98 9.20
N GLU A 292 -10.20 11.98 8.03
CA GLU A 292 -11.52 11.41 7.84
C GLU A 292 -11.43 9.89 7.82
N VAL A 293 -12.37 9.22 8.50
CA VAL A 293 -12.53 7.77 8.55
C VAL A 293 -13.89 7.45 7.97
N GLN A 294 -13.91 6.58 6.96
CA GLN A 294 -15.13 6.01 6.38
C GLN A 294 -15.36 4.65 7.02
N VAL A 295 -16.46 4.51 7.75
CA VAL A 295 -16.90 3.24 8.35
C VAL A 295 -17.99 2.66 7.47
N HIS A 296 -17.73 1.49 6.90
CA HIS A 296 -18.66 0.76 6.06
C HIS A 296 -19.32 -0.32 6.89
N ILE A 297 -20.63 -0.19 7.11
CA ILE A 297 -21.47 -1.18 7.80
C ILE A 297 -22.27 -1.92 6.72
N HIS A 298 -22.18 -3.24 6.73
CA HIS A 298 -22.84 -4.11 5.77
C HIS A 298 -23.92 -4.94 6.46
N SER A 299 -25.15 -4.75 5.97
CA SER A 299 -26.40 -5.49 6.21
C SER A 299 -26.95 -5.89 4.82
N ASP A 300 -28.25 -6.20 4.70
CA ASP A 300 -28.99 -6.17 3.42
C ASP A 300 -28.61 -4.97 2.53
N GLU A 301 -28.47 -3.78 3.12
CA GLU A 301 -27.92 -2.59 2.47
C GLU A 301 -26.57 -2.17 3.07
N GLN A 302 -25.77 -1.45 2.30
CA GLN A 302 -24.49 -0.91 2.79
C GLN A 302 -24.67 0.53 3.26
N PHE A 303 -24.29 0.78 4.52
CA PHE A 303 -24.23 2.11 5.13
C PHE A 303 -22.78 2.58 5.19
N VAL A 304 -22.52 3.85 4.86
CA VAL A 304 -21.19 4.45 4.90
C VAL A 304 -21.26 5.72 5.73
N GLU A 305 -20.60 5.71 6.87
CA GLU A 305 -20.55 6.84 7.80
C GLU A 305 -19.17 7.49 7.78
N GLU A 306 -19.13 8.82 7.81
CA GLU A 306 -17.90 9.61 7.79
C GLU A 306 -17.71 10.31 9.14
N ILE A 307 -16.57 10.05 9.77
CA ILE A 307 -16.20 10.66 11.05
C ILE A 307 -14.76 11.18 10.99
N LYS A 308 -14.36 12.01 11.95
CA LYS A 308 -12.98 12.51 12.06
C LYS A 308 -12.26 11.92 13.25
N SER A 309 -11.00 11.54 13.06
CA SER A 309 -10.13 11.10 14.14
C SER A 309 -9.70 12.27 15.02
N ASN A 310 -9.43 11.96 16.29
CA ASN A 310 -8.95 12.89 17.29
C ASN A 310 -7.61 13.53 16.87
N GLU A 311 -7.41 14.79 17.26
CA GLU A 311 -6.29 15.61 16.76
C GLU A 311 -4.91 15.20 17.25
N GLU A 312 -4.84 14.53 18.40
CA GLU A 312 -3.58 14.16 19.03
C GLU A 312 -3.41 12.64 19.06
N SER A 313 -4.44 11.93 19.52
CA SER A 313 -4.37 10.48 19.67
C SER A 313 -4.67 9.72 18.38
N GLY A 314 -5.35 10.32 17.40
CA GLY A 314 -5.85 9.59 16.24
C GLY A 314 -6.94 8.56 16.56
N LYS A 315 -7.44 8.52 17.81
CA LYS A 315 -8.60 7.71 18.19
C LYS A 315 -9.85 8.21 17.48
N TRP A 316 -10.73 7.29 17.13
CA TRP A 316 -11.97 7.59 16.44
C TRP A 316 -13.10 6.70 16.98
N GLU A 317 -14.31 7.25 16.97
CA GLU A 317 -15.50 6.58 17.50
C GLU A 317 -16.71 6.96 16.63
N LEU A 318 -17.48 5.95 16.24
CA LEU A 318 -18.77 6.06 15.58
C LEU A 318 -19.86 5.52 16.51
N VAL A 319 -20.83 6.36 16.82
CA VAL A 319 -22.07 5.96 17.48
C VAL A 319 -23.14 5.81 16.40
N PHE A 320 -23.49 4.56 16.08
CA PHE A 320 -24.44 4.24 15.02
C PHE A 320 -25.75 3.71 15.59
N ASN A 321 -26.88 4.30 15.22
CA ASN A 321 -28.20 3.82 15.61
C ASN A 321 -28.59 2.62 14.73
N THR A 322 -28.91 1.48 15.34
CA THR A 322 -29.23 0.23 14.63
C THR A 322 -30.68 0.10 14.16
N GLU A 323 -31.52 1.14 14.32
CA GLU A 323 -32.90 1.18 13.79
C GLU A 323 -33.04 0.80 12.29
N PRO A 324 -32.13 1.20 11.36
CA PRO A 324 -32.25 0.82 9.96
C PRO A 324 -31.70 -0.58 9.64
N LEU A 325 -31.05 -1.26 10.60
CA LEU A 325 -30.49 -2.59 10.39
C LEU A 325 -31.55 -3.65 10.70
N GLU A 326 -31.58 -4.72 9.92
CA GLU A 326 -32.39 -5.90 10.21
C GLU A 326 -31.90 -6.68 11.44
N GLU A 327 -32.76 -7.55 11.97
CA GLU A 327 -32.42 -8.44 13.08
C GLU A 327 -31.52 -9.61 12.61
N ASP A 328 -30.26 -9.33 12.33
CA ASP A 328 -29.27 -10.32 11.88
C ASP A 328 -27.84 -9.91 12.30
N PHE A 329 -26.85 -10.68 11.84
CA PHE A 329 -25.45 -10.33 11.88
C PHE A 329 -25.09 -9.32 10.80
N HIS A 330 -24.33 -8.31 11.24
CA HIS A 330 -23.80 -7.26 10.41
C HIS A 330 -22.28 -7.27 10.50
N THR A 331 -21.64 -6.71 9.48
CA THR A 331 -20.18 -6.52 9.50
C THR A 331 -19.82 -5.06 9.35
N ALA A 332 -18.73 -4.64 9.99
CA ALA A 332 -18.18 -3.30 9.82
C ALA A 332 -16.69 -3.35 9.51
N LYS A 333 -16.24 -2.42 8.67
CA LYS A 333 -14.83 -2.18 8.34
C LYS A 333 -14.59 -0.70 8.12
N ALA A 334 -13.39 -0.22 8.41
CA ALA A 334 -13.03 1.19 8.31
C ALA A 334 -11.83 1.40 7.38
N LEU A 335 -11.81 2.51 6.67
CA LEU A 335 -10.61 3.06 6.02
C LEU A 335 -10.47 4.53 6.36
N PHE A 336 -9.27 5.09 6.25
CA PHE A 336 -9.10 6.53 6.34
C PHE A 336 -8.83 7.16 4.98
N GLN A 337 -9.10 8.45 4.89
CA GLN A 337 -8.83 9.29 3.74
C GLN A 337 -7.91 10.45 4.12
N VAL A 338 -6.88 10.68 3.30
CA VAL A 338 -5.99 11.84 3.39
C VAL A 338 -5.98 12.56 2.04
N GLU A 339 -6.15 13.87 2.08
CA GLU A 339 -5.97 14.72 0.90
C GLU A 339 -4.51 15.18 0.81
N ILE A 340 -3.85 14.86 -0.31
CA ILE A 340 -2.48 15.30 -0.62
C ILE A 340 -2.49 15.99 -1.97
N ASN A 341 -2.14 17.28 -1.99
CA ASN A 341 -2.06 18.09 -3.21
C ASN A 341 -3.36 18.06 -4.06
N GLY A 342 -4.53 18.02 -3.40
CA GLY A 342 -5.84 17.94 -4.07
C GLY A 342 -6.24 16.53 -4.53
N ASN A 343 -5.40 15.51 -4.30
CA ASN A 343 -5.74 14.12 -4.54
C ASN A 343 -6.17 13.45 -3.24
N ILE A 344 -7.31 12.78 -3.28
CA ILE A 344 -7.82 11.94 -2.21
C ILE A 344 -7.09 10.60 -2.28
N ILE A 345 -6.35 10.25 -1.22
CA ILE A 345 -5.72 8.94 -1.06
C ILE A 345 -6.40 8.21 0.08
N LYS A 346 -6.80 6.96 -0.16
CA LYS A 346 -7.44 6.09 0.82
C LYS A 346 -6.46 5.03 1.31
N SER A 347 -6.54 4.68 2.58
CA SER A 347 -5.87 3.48 3.11
C SER A 347 -6.55 2.21 2.62
N GLY A 348 -5.93 1.05 2.87
CA GLY A 348 -6.65 -0.21 2.87
C GLY A 348 -7.71 -0.26 3.97
N PHE A 349 -8.64 -1.21 3.86
CA PHE A 349 -9.62 -1.48 4.91
C PHE A 349 -8.95 -2.13 6.15
N SER A 350 -9.50 -1.81 7.31
CA SER A 350 -9.25 -2.50 8.57
C SER A 350 -9.67 -3.98 8.48
N LYS A 351 -9.47 -4.70 9.58
CA LYS A 351 -10.14 -5.99 9.77
C LYS A 351 -11.66 -5.78 9.67
N ALA A 352 -12.38 -6.81 9.26
CA ALA A 352 -13.83 -6.82 9.41
C ALA A 352 -14.17 -7.27 10.83
N ILE A 353 -15.05 -6.53 11.50
CA ILE A 353 -15.68 -6.93 12.75
C ILE A 353 -17.13 -7.32 12.46
N SER A 354 -17.67 -8.20 13.31
CA SER A 354 -19.06 -8.64 13.22
C SER A 354 -19.80 -8.25 14.50
N PHE A 355 -21.07 -7.91 14.37
CA PHE A 355 -21.96 -7.65 15.51
C PHE A 355 -23.39 -8.09 15.17
N TYR A 356 -24.17 -8.41 16.19
CA TYR A 356 -25.53 -8.88 16.06
C TYR A 356 -26.53 -7.79 16.48
N VAL A 357 -27.60 -7.65 15.71
CA VAL A 357 -28.74 -6.80 16.04
C VAL A 357 -29.96 -7.70 16.27
N GLY A 358 -30.62 -7.58 17.42
CA GLY A 358 -31.74 -8.45 17.78
C GLY A 358 -32.86 -7.76 18.57
N LYS A 359 -33.83 -8.54 19.05
CA LYS A 359 -35.03 -8.02 19.74
C LYS A 359 -34.81 -7.54 21.17
N ILE A 360 -33.94 -8.22 21.91
CA ILE A 360 -33.72 -8.00 23.33
C ILE A 360 -32.39 -7.30 23.57
N GLY A 361 -31.34 -7.68 22.82
CA GLY A 361 -30.02 -7.05 22.86
C GLY A 361 -29.31 -7.20 24.21
N GLY A 362 -28.01 -6.92 24.24
CA GLY A 362 -27.25 -6.80 25.48
C GLY A 362 -26.25 -7.92 25.74
N GLU A 363 -25.54 -7.76 26.85
CA GLU A 363 -24.48 -8.67 27.31
C GLU A 363 -25.12 -9.96 27.85
N ALA A 364 -24.82 -11.10 27.22
CA ALA A 364 -25.28 -12.40 27.68
C ALA A 364 -24.89 -12.60 29.17
N PRO A 365 -25.73 -13.26 29.98
CA PRO A 365 -25.39 -13.64 31.35
C PRO A 365 -24.05 -14.36 31.50
N CYS A 366 -23.61 -15.03 30.42
CA CYS A 366 -22.28 -15.57 30.23
C CYS A 366 -21.59 -14.79 29.10
N PRO A 367 -20.90 -13.67 29.39
CA PRO A 367 -20.24 -12.87 28.38
C PRO A 367 -19.16 -13.69 27.66
N GLU A 368 -18.91 -13.34 26.40
CA GLU A 368 -17.93 -14.00 25.54
C GLU A 368 -18.20 -15.47 25.20
N ALA A 369 -19.39 -16.01 25.46
CA ALA A 369 -19.74 -17.42 25.19
C ALA A 369 -18.84 -18.47 25.89
N ASP A 370 -18.14 -18.08 26.96
CA ASP A 370 -17.48 -18.99 27.91
C ASP A 370 -18.55 -19.57 28.85
N LEU A 371 -19.16 -20.69 28.43
CA LEU A 371 -20.32 -21.28 29.09
C LEU A 371 -19.95 -22.09 30.33
N ASN A 372 -18.67 -22.47 30.47
CA ASN A 372 -18.16 -23.20 31.63
C ASN A 372 -17.35 -22.33 32.61
N HIS A 373 -17.10 -21.06 32.26
CA HIS A 373 -16.33 -20.07 33.01
C HIS A 373 -14.87 -20.46 33.27
N ASP A 374 -14.21 -21.12 32.32
CA ASP A 374 -12.80 -21.50 32.40
C ASP A 374 -11.83 -20.45 31.82
N GLY A 375 -12.36 -19.35 31.29
CA GLY A 375 -11.62 -18.26 30.67
C GLY A 375 -11.21 -18.56 29.23
N ARG A 376 -11.78 -19.60 28.61
CA ARG A 376 -11.59 -19.96 27.21
C ARG A 376 -12.94 -20.29 26.59
N VAL A 377 -13.00 -20.10 25.28
CA VAL A 377 -14.12 -20.55 24.46
C VAL A 377 -13.58 -21.61 23.51
N ASN A 378 -14.00 -22.85 23.72
CA ASN A 378 -13.49 -24.00 22.98
C ASN A 378 -14.56 -25.09 22.80
N LEU A 379 -14.13 -26.29 22.43
CA LEU A 379 -15.01 -27.43 22.17
C LEU A 379 -15.88 -27.82 23.38
N THR A 380 -15.42 -27.51 24.60
CA THR A 380 -16.18 -27.73 25.82
C THR A 380 -17.40 -26.83 25.88
N ASP A 381 -17.24 -25.53 25.63
CA ASP A 381 -18.35 -24.57 25.56
C ASP A 381 -19.30 -24.93 24.44
N PHE A 382 -18.77 -25.32 23.28
CA PHE A 382 -19.61 -25.79 22.17
C PHE A 382 -20.45 -27.00 22.55
N SER A 383 -19.89 -27.95 23.32
CA SER A 383 -20.66 -29.10 23.80
C SER A 383 -21.78 -28.69 24.78
N ILE A 384 -21.55 -27.65 25.59
CA ILE A 384 -22.56 -27.08 26.50
C ILE A 384 -23.65 -26.36 25.71
N LEU A 385 -23.28 -25.59 24.68
CA LEU A 385 -24.23 -24.92 23.79
C LEU A 385 -25.13 -25.95 23.09
N LEU A 386 -24.54 -27.01 22.52
CA LEU A 386 -25.30 -28.10 21.90
C LEU A 386 -26.19 -28.86 22.90
N TYR A 387 -25.78 -28.98 24.15
CA TYR A 387 -26.61 -29.58 25.20
C TYR A 387 -27.89 -28.77 25.45
N TYR A 388 -27.80 -27.44 25.35
CA TYR A 388 -28.93 -26.52 25.51
C TYR A 388 -29.65 -26.15 24.21
N TRP A 389 -29.34 -26.82 23.09
CA TRP A 389 -29.91 -26.51 21.78
C TRP A 389 -31.45 -26.54 21.80
N GLY A 390 -32.08 -25.47 21.31
CA GLY A 390 -33.53 -25.28 21.28
C GLY A 390 -34.18 -24.94 22.63
N THR A 391 -33.40 -24.65 23.66
CA THR A 391 -33.90 -24.22 24.99
C THR A 391 -33.77 -22.70 25.18
N ASP A 392 -34.33 -22.15 26.23
CA ASP A 392 -34.20 -20.74 26.66
C ASP A 392 -33.12 -20.56 27.73
N ASN A 393 -32.09 -21.42 27.72
CA ASN A 393 -31.03 -21.37 28.72
C ASN A 393 -30.34 -20.00 28.68
N THR A 394 -30.45 -19.26 29.77
CA THR A 394 -30.00 -17.87 29.85
C THR A 394 -28.51 -17.68 29.55
N CYS A 395 -27.67 -18.69 29.77
CA CYS A 395 -26.23 -18.63 29.54
C CYS A 395 -25.89 -19.01 28.09
N ALA A 396 -26.51 -20.05 27.55
CA ALA A 396 -26.26 -20.51 26.18
C ALA A 396 -26.99 -19.68 25.11
N ASP A 397 -28.08 -19.00 25.48
CA ASP A 397 -28.81 -18.03 24.65
C ASP A 397 -28.05 -16.70 24.69
N GLN A 398 -27.03 -16.60 23.84
CA GLN A 398 -26.06 -15.52 23.76
C GLN A 398 -26.67 -14.25 23.17
N ASN A 399 -27.65 -14.37 22.27
CA ASN A 399 -28.36 -13.22 21.71
C ASN A 399 -29.63 -12.84 22.50
N GLN A 400 -30.00 -13.62 23.51
CA GLN A 400 -31.17 -13.46 24.37
C GLN A 400 -32.49 -13.44 23.57
N ASN A 401 -32.59 -14.21 22.49
CA ASN A 401 -33.81 -14.27 21.66
C ASN A 401 -34.84 -15.28 22.20
N GLY A 402 -34.51 -16.02 23.27
CA GLY A 402 -35.33 -17.03 23.92
C GLY A 402 -35.15 -18.45 23.37
N VAL A 403 -34.21 -18.69 22.44
CA VAL A 403 -33.91 -20.00 21.89
C VAL A 403 -32.42 -20.14 21.52
N VAL A 404 -31.76 -21.15 22.09
CA VAL A 404 -30.38 -21.50 21.70
C VAL A 404 -30.38 -22.13 20.31
N ASP A 405 -29.80 -21.45 19.33
CA ASP A 405 -29.76 -21.90 17.94
C ASP A 405 -28.44 -21.57 17.20
N LEU A 406 -28.50 -21.55 15.86
CA LEU A 406 -27.35 -21.27 15.01
C LEU A 406 -26.79 -19.85 15.21
N VAL A 407 -27.61 -18.91 15.65
CA VAL A 407 -27.19 -17.53 15.93
C VAL A 407 -26.28 -17.55 17.16
N ASP A 408 -26.64 -18.25 18.23
CA ASP A 408 -25.80 -18.37 19.43
C ASP A 408 -24.49 -19.11 19.16
N PHE A 409 -24.55 -20.15 18.32
CA PHE A 409 -23.33 -20.82 17.86
C PHE A 409 -22.42 -19.86 17.09
N SER A 410 -22.99 -18.99 16.24
CA SER A 410 -22.22 -18.00 15.48
C SER A 410 -21.58 -16.96 16.42
N ILE A 411 -22.28 -16.55 17.48
CA ILE A 411 -21.71 -15.70 18.54
C ILE A 411 -20.55 -16.42 19.25
N MET A 412 -20.72 -17.70 19.59
CA MET A 412 -19.65 -18.49 20.23
C MET A 412 -18.40 -18.61 19.34
N MET A 413 -18.58 -18.89 18.06
CA MET A 413 -17.46 -19.01 17.12
C MET A 413 -16.68 -17.71 16.98
N TYR A 414 -17.35 -16.58 17.18
CA TYR A 414 -16.70 -15.27 17.17
C TYR A 414 -15.74 -15.09 18.37
N TYR A 415 -16.08 -15.63 19.55
CA TYR A 415 -15.21 -15.58 20.73
C TYR A 415 -14.24 -16.77 20.84
N TRP A 416 -14.17 -17.63 19.81
CA TRP A 416 -13.39 -18.86 19.86
C TRP A 416 -11.91 -18.61 20.15
N THR A 417 -11.40 -19.26 21.20
CA THR A 417 -10.00 -19.10 21.65
C THR A 417 -9.08 -20.27 21.31
N GLY A 418 -9.63 -21.41 20.88
CA GLY A 418 -8.85 -22.62 20.53
C GLY A 418 -9.05 -23.76 21.50
#